data_AF-A0A699VAU1-F1
#
_entry.id   AF-A0A699VAU1-F1
#
_cell.length_a   1.000
_cell.length_b   1.000
_cell.length_c   1.000
_cell.angle_alpha   90.00
_cell.angle_beta   90.00
_cell.angle_gamma   90.00
#
_symmetry.space_group_name_H-M   'P 1'
#
loop_
_entity.id
_entity.type
_entity.pdbx_description
1 polymer ?
#
loop_
_entity_poly.entity_id
_entity_poly.type
_entity_poly.pdbx_seq_one_letter_code
_entity_poly.pdbx_strand_id
1 'polypeptide(L)'
;ETFHVQTDDELTEKELKQIEADDQDIQTILLGLPEGIYVAVDSCETVQEIWLRVQQMMKGSDIGIQEKKVKLFNEWESQNGVGMLL
;
A
#
# COMPACT_ATOMS: atom_id res chain seq x y z
N GLU A 1 52.28 13.62 8.44
CA GLU A 1 50.96 13.09 8.03
C GLU A 1 49.89 13.70 8.92
N THR A 2 49.01 14.50 8.35
CA THR A 2 47.85 15.09 9.04
C THR A 2 46.61 14.42 8.47
N PHE A 3 46.01 13.52 9.24
CA PHE A 3 44.72 12.93 8.91
C PHE A 3 43.63 13.96 9.18
N HIS A 4 43.14 14.61 8.11
CA HIS A 4 41.84 15.29 8.15
C HIS A 4 40.76 14.26 7.81
N VAL A 5 40.21 13.63 8.85
CA VAL A 5 38.86 13.07 8.75
C VAL A 5 37.91 14.24 8.93
N GLN A 6 37.43 14.79 7.82
CA GLN A 6 36.24 15.62 7.77
C GLN A 6 35.12 14.74 7.24
N THR A 7 34.36 14.14 8.16
CA THR A 7 33.02 13.65 7.87
C THR A 7 32.05 14.65 8.47
N ASP A 8 31.84 15.71 7.71
CA ASP A 8 30.70 16.60 7.81
C ASP A 8 30.35 16.84 6.33
N ASP A 9 29.57 15.93 5.75
CA ASP A 9 29.06 16.10 4.38
C ASP A 9 28.05 17.24 4.43
N GLU A 10 28.56 18.46 4.36
CA GLU A 10 27.80 19.70 4.31
C GLU A 10 26.93 19.63 3.04
N LEU A 11 25.63 19.38 3.22
CA LEU A 11 24.67 19.29 2.13
C LEU A 11 24.76 20.55 1.28
N THR A 12 24.96 20.37 -0.02
CA THR A 12 25.02 21.50 -0.93
C THR A 12 23.64 22.18 -1.05
N GLU A 13 23.61 23.47 -1.34
CA GLU A 13 22.35 24.23 -1.52
C GLU A 13 21.40 23.58 -2.55
N LYS A 14 21.94 22.83 -3.50
CA LYS A 14 21.18 22.08 -4.50
C LYS A 14 20.50 20.85 -3.90
N GLU A 15 21.20 20.11 -3.04
CA GLU A 15 20.65 18.95 -2.35
C GLU A 15 19.58 19.38 -1.34
N LEU A 16 19.78 20.50 -0.65
CA LEU A 16 18.76 21.08 0.23
C LEU A 16 17.48 21.46 -0.53
N LYS A 17 17.62 22.12 -1.69
CA LYS A 17 16.47 22.45 -2.56
C LYS A 17 15.76 21.21 -3.10
N GLN A 18 16.51 20.14 -3.35
CA GLN A 18 15.94 18.89 -3.83
C GLN A 18 15.15 18.18 -2.72
N ILE A 19 15.68 18.14 -1.50
CA ILE A 19 14.97 17.60 -0.33
C ILE A 19 13.67 18.39 -0.07
N GLU A 20 13.71 19.72 -0.17
CA GLU A 20 12.51 20.55 0.01
C GLU A 20 11.44 20.28 -1.07
N ALA A 21 11.86 20.10 -2.33
CA ALA A 21 10.96 19.75 -3.42
C ALA A 21 10.38 18.34 -3.25
N ASP A 22 11.22 17.36 -2.88
CA ASP A 22 10.81 15.98 -2.64
C ASP A 22 9.83 15.91 -1.45
N ASP A 23 10.05 16.67 -0.36
CA ASP A 23 9.14 16.76 0.77
C ASP A 23 7.77 17.34 0.38
N GLN A 24 7.76 18.38 -0.48
CA GLN A 24 6.52 18.97 -1.00
C GLN A 24 5.74 18.00 -1.90
N ASP A 25 6.43 17.25 -2.75
CA ASP A 25 5.82 16.25 -3.62
C ASP A 25 5.25 15.09 -2.79
N ILE A 26 6.00 14.61 -1.79
CA ILE A 26 5.54 13.57 -0.85
C ILE A 26 4.30 14.05 -0.09
N GLN A 27 4.31 15.27 0.44
CA GLN A 27 3.16 15.83 1.16
C GLN A 27 1.93 15.95 0.24
N THR A 28 2.13 16.38 -1.01
CA THR A 28 1.03 16.52 -1.99
C THR A 28 0.43 15.16 -2.36
N ILE A 29 1.28 14.14 -2.52
CA ILE A 29 0.83 12.76 -2.77
C ILE A 29 0.06 12.24 -1.55
N LEU A 30 0.57 12.44 -0.33
CA LEU A 30 -0.08 12.01 0.90
C LEU A 30 -1.43 12.70 1.13
N LEU A 31 -1.55 14.00 0.82
CA LEU A 31 -2.81 14.75 0.92
C LEU A 31 -3.84 14.33 -0.14
N GLY A 32 -3.39 13.84 -1.30
CA GLY A 32 -4.26 13.35 -2.37
C GLY A 32 -4.75 11.90 -2.16
N LEU A 33 -4.16 11.17 -1.22
CA LEU A 33 -4.58 9.80 -0.89
C LEU A 33 -5.73 9.84 0.12
N PRO A 34 -6.84 9.11 -0.11
CA PRO A 34 -7.91 8.96 0.88
C PRO A 34 -7.36 8.48 2.23
N GLU A 35 -7.87 9.03 3.33
CA GLU A 35 -7.42 8.76 4.71
C GLU A 35 -7.36 7.24 5.05
N GLY A 36 -8.22 6.44 4.41
CA GLY A 36 -8.19 4.97 4.55
C GLY A 36 -6.94 4.28 3.97
N ILE A 37 -6.22 4.90 3.04
CA ILE A 37 -4.93 4.39 2.53
C ILE A 37 -3.82 4.69 3.54
N TYR A 38 -3.82 5.89 4.13
CA TYR A 38 -2.85 6.26 5.16
C TYR A 38 -2.97 5.35 6.38
N VAL A 39 -4.18 5.16 6.93
CA VAL A 39 -4.40 4.26 8.08
C VAL A 39 -4.01 2.81 7.77
N ALA A 40 -4.23 2.34 6.54
CA ALA A 40 -3.84 0.99 6.14
C ALA A 40 -2.31 0.82 6.01
N VAL A 41 -1.60 1.85 5.55
CA VAL A 41 -0.14 1.85 5.41
C VAL A 41 0.56 2.09 6.75
N ASP A 42 0.04 2.98 7.59
CA ASP A 42 0.55 3.28 8.94
C ASP A 42 0.44 2.07 9.88
N SER A 43 -0.55 1.20 9.66
CA SER A 43 -0.69 -0.06 10.39
C SER A 43 0.30 -1.16 10.00
N CYS A 44 1.17 -0.92 9.00
CA CYS A 44 2.16 -1.88 8.53
C CYS A 44 3.52 -1.61 9.16
N GLU A 45 4.12 -2.63 9.77
CA GLU A 45 5.41 -2.50 10.47
C GLU A 45 6.59 -2.62 9.51
N THR A 46 6.38 -3.21 8.33
CA THR A 46 7.46 -3.48 7.37
C THR A 46 7.17 -2.95 5.97
N VAL A 47 8.23 -2.55 5.26
CA VAL A 47 8.17 -2.12 3.85
C VAL A 47 7.57 -3.20 2.95
N GLN A 48 7.76 -4.48 3.31
CA GLN A 48 7.20 -5.63 2.58
C GLN A 48 5.67 -5.70 2.70
N GLU A 49 5.11 -5.39 3.87
CA GLU A 49 3.66 -5.35 4.10
C GLU A 49 3.01 -4.20 3.34
N ILE A 50 3.64 -3.03 3.32
CA ILE A 50 3.18 -1.86 2.56
C ILE A 50 3.14 -2.20 1.07
N TRP A 51 4.22 -2.79 0.52
CA TRP A 51 4.27 -3.22 -0.88
C TRP A 51 3.18 -4.25 -1.22
N LEU A 52 2.97 -5.25 -0.34
CA LEU A 52 1.94 -6.26 -0.53
C LEU A 52 0.53 -5.65 -0.53
N ARG A 53 0.28 -4.68 0.35
CA ARG A 53 -1.02 -3.99 0.47
C ARG A 53 -1.33 -3.14 -0.76
N VAL A 54 -0.35 -2.37 -1.24
CA VAL A 54 -0.46 -1.60 -2.49
C VAL A 54 -0.73 -2.54 -3.67
N GLN A 55 -0.02 -3.66 -3.75
CA GLN A 55 -0.24 -4.66 -4.80
C GLN A 55 -1.66 -5.28 -4.74
N GLN A 56 -2.19 -5.55 -3.55
CA GLN A 56 -3.56 -6.06 -3.36
C GLN A 56 -4.61 -5.02 -3.75
N MET A 57 -4.38 -3.75 -3.43
CA MET A 57 -5.26 -2.65 -3.83
C MET A 57 -5.25 -2.44 -5.34
N MET A 58 -4.07 -2.52 -5.98
CA MET A 58 -3.92 -2.38 -7.43
C MET A 58 -4.53 -3.55 -8.22
N LYS A 59 -4.50 -4.77 -7.67
CA LYS A 59 -5.07 -5.95 -8.35
C LYS A 59 -6.60 -5.95 -8.35
N GLY A 60 -7.25 -5.04 -7.60
CA GLY A 60 -8.67 -5.11 -7.33
C GLY A 60 -8.94 -6.28 -6.40
N SER A 61 -9.54 -6.02 -5.24
CA SER A 61 -9.82 -7.12 -4.33
C SER A 61 -10.78 -8.10 -5.01
N ASP A 62 -10.39 -9.38 -5.09
CA ASP A 62 -11.21 -10.50 -5.56
C ASP A 62 -12.53 -10.65 -4.79
N ILE A 63 -12.83 -9.78 -3.82
CA ILE A 63 -14.13 -9.64 -3.14
C ILE A 63 -15.28 -9.74 -4.14
N GLY A 64 -15.21 -9.03 -5.27
CA GLY A 64 -16.25 -9.11 -6.30
C GLY A 64 -16.33 -10.47 -7.01
N ILE A 65 -15.21 -11.18 -7.15
CA ILE A 65 -15.13 -12.52 -7.78
C ILE A 65 -15.58 -13.61 -6.81
N GLN A 66 -15.18 -13.52 -5.53
CA GLN A 66 -15.60 -14.42 -4.46
C GLN A 66 -17.10 -14.27 -4.17
N GLU A 67 -17.63 -13.05 -4.12
CA GLU A 67 -19.07 -12.82 -3.90
C GLU A 67 -19.91 -13.38 -5.06
N LYS A 68 -19.46 -13.20 -6.32
CA LYS A 68 -20.09 -13.84 -7.49
C LYS A 68 -20.00 -15.36 -7.42
N LYS A 69 -18.87 -15.91 -6.97
CA LYS A 69 -18.68 -17.36 -6.81
C LYS A 69 -19.60 -17.95 -5.74
N VAL A 70 -19.75 -17.27 -4.60
CA VAL A 70 -20.69 -17.67 -3.52
C VAL A 70 -22.13 -17.62 -4.01
N LYS A 71 -22.53 -16.55 -4.72
CA LYS A 71 -23.88 -16.46 -5.29
C LYS A 71 -24.19 -17.59 -6.27
N LEU A 72 -23.28 -17.88 -7.21
CA LEU A 72 -23.42 -18.98 -8.18
C LEU A 72 -23.48 -20.35 -7.49
N PHE A 73 -22.68 -20.55 -6.44
CA PHE A 73 -22.69 -21.80 -5.68
C PHE A 73 -24.02 -22.02 -4.97
N ASN A 74 -24.54 -21.00 -4.29
CA ASN A 74 -25.83 -21.08 -3.59
C ASN A 74 -27.01 -21.31 -4.57
N GLU A 75 -26.97 -20.68 -5.75
CA GLU A 75 -27.99 -20.86 -6.78
C GLU A 75 -27.95 -22.27 -7.39
N TRP A 76 -26.75 -22.79 -7.65
CA TRP A 76 -26.58 -24.16 -8.09
C TRP A 76 -27.07 -25.16 -7.02
N GLU A 77 -26.75 -24.97 -5.74
CA GLU A 77 -27.25 -25.84 -4.67
C GLU A 77 -28.78 -25.80 -4.56
N SER A 78 -29.38 -24.61 -4.65
CA SER A 78 -30.84 -24.44 -4.64
C SER A 78 -31.52 -25.16 -5.81
N GLN A 79 -30.85 -25.27 -6.96
CA GLN A 79 -31.37 -25.95 -8.15
C GLN A 79 -31.16 -27.47 -8.10
N ASN A 80 -30.08 -27.92 -7.46
CA ASN A 80 -29.70 -29.34 -7.38
C ASN A 80 -30.18 -30.02 -6.09
N GLY A 81 -30.79 -29.29 -5.16
CA GLY A 81 -31.41 -29.84 -3.95
C GLY A 81 -30.42 -30.43 -2.94
N VAL A 82 -29.16 -30.01 -3.01
CA VAL A 82 -28.12 -30.47 -2.08
C VAL A 82 -28.09 -29.49 -0.91
N GLY A 83 -28.81 -29.81 0.17
CA GLY A 83 -28.70 -29.07 1.42
C GLY A 83 -27.40 -29.44 2.14
N MET A 84 -26.67 -28.44 2.64
CA MET A 84 -25.43 -28.62 3.40
C MET A 84 -25.68 -29.54 4.61
N LEU A 85 -25.16 -30.77 4.56
CA LEU A 85 -24.82 -31.52 5.78
C LEU A 85 -23.43 -31.09 6.21
N LEU A 86 -23.34 -29.93 6.86
CA LEU A 86 -22.36 -29.56 7.89
C LEU A 86 -22.97 -28.50 8.81
#